data_AF-A0A9D6WP34-F1
#
_entry.id   AF-A0A9D6WP34-F1
#
_cell.length_a   1.000
_cell.length_b   1.000
_cell.length_c   1.000
_cell.angle_alpha   90.00
_cell.angle_beta   90.00
_cell.angle_gamma   90.00
#
_symmetry.space_group_name_H-M   'P 1'
#
loop_
_entity.id
_entity.type
_entity.pdbx_description
1 polymer ?
#
loop_
_entity_poly.entity_id
_entity_poly.type
_entity_poly.pdbx_seq_one_letter_code
_entity_poly.pdbx_strand_id
1 'polypeptide(L)' 'MIDPMFKSQHISFDELRDRLREYETRYGYSTIEFYRRFQNGELGDADDLMMWAGLYHLYLTSLPIRQFMQRKEFVAA' A
#
# COMPACT_ATOMS: atom_id res chain seq x y z
N MET A 1 -14.21 26.37 10.40
CA MET A 1 -12.74 26.30 10.41
C MET A 1 -12.39 24.91 9.89
N ILE A 2 -11.99 24.79 8.62
CA ILE A 2 -11.62 23.50 8.00
C ILE A 2 -10.13 23.28 8.28
N ASP A 3 -9.77 22.13 8.81
CA ASP A 3 -8.38 21.80 9.14
C ASP A 3 -7.53 21.69 7.86
N PRO A 4 -6.45 22.48 7.70
CA PRO A 4 -5.65 22.52 6.48
C PRO A 4 -4.66 21.35 6.35
N MET A 5 -4.71 20.30 7.20
CA MET A 5 -3.64 19.30 7.31
C MET A 5 -3.74 18.06 6.42
N PHE A 6 -4.77 17.86 5.60
CA PHE A 6 -4.70 16.84 4.54
C PHE A 6 -3.85 17.34 3.36
N LYS A 7 -2.57 17.59 3.63
CA LYS A 7 -1.57 17.68 2.56
C LYS A 7 -1.49 16.30 1.92
N SER A 8 -1.83 16.20 0.64
CA SER A 8 -1.60 14.99 -0.15
C SER A 8 -0.12 14.63 -0.05
N GLN A 9 0.22 13.65 0.77
CA GLN A 9 1.57 13.12 0.84
C GLN A 9 1.78 12.25 -0.39
N HIS A 10 2.72 12.65 -1.24
CA HIS A 10 3.17 11.81 -2.34
C HIS A 10 4.04 10.70 -1.75
N ILE A 11 3.53 9.47 -1.74
CA ILE A 11 4.30 8.28 -1.40
C ILE A 11 4.83 7.63 -2.69
N SER A 12 6.12 7.31 -2.72
CA SER A 12 6.67 6.55 -3.85
C SER A 12 6.27 5.07 -3.76
N PHE A 13 6.29 4.36 -4.89
CA PHE A 13 6.01 2.92 -4.89
C PHE A 13 6.99 2.13 -4.02
N ASP A 14 8.27 2.51 -4.03
CA ASP A 14 9.30 1.84 -3.23
C ASP A 14 9.09 2.12 -1.73
N GLU A 15 8.77 3.35 -1.36
CA GLU A 15 8.41 3.69 0.03
C GLU A 15 7.16 2.94 0.49
N LEU A 16 6.17 2.79 -0.39
CA LEU A 16 4.95 2.04 -0.10
C LEU A 16 5.23 0.55 0.14
N ARG A 17 6.10 -0.07 -0.68
CA ARG A 17 6.59 -1.44 -0.47
C ARG A 17 7.34 -1.56 0.86
N ASP A 18 8.20 -0.61 1.17
CA ASP A 18 9.03 -0.67 2.37
C ASP A 18 8.19 -0.49 3.64
N ARG A 19 7.21 0.41 3.64
CA ARG A 19 6.23 0.51 4.74
C ARG A 19 5.44 -0.77 4.93
N LEU A 20 4.99 -1.44 3.85
CA LEU A 20 4.31 -2.74 3.98
C LEU A 20 5.21 -3.80 4.64
N ARG A 21 6.51 -3.83 4.32
CA ARG A 21 7.49 -4.73 4.97
C ARG A 21 7.72 -4.42 6.45
N GLU A 22 7.62 -3.16 6.85
CA GLU A 22 7.69 -2.78 8.28
C GLU A 22 6.54 -3.42 9.07
N TYR A 23 5.33 -3.47 8.51
CA TYR A 23 4.21 -4.21 9.11
C TYR A 23 4.50 -5.70 9.18
N GLU A 24 5.06 -6.30 8.13
CA GLU A 24 5.40 -7.72 8.16
C GLU A 24 6.38 -8.04 9.29
N THR A 25 7.39 -7.18 9.46
CA THR A 25 8.40 -7.30 10.52
C THR A 25 7.79 -7.07 11.90
N ARG A 26 6.93 -6.05 12.06
CA ARG A 26 6.35 -5.66 13.35
C ARG A 26 5.36 -6.69 13.89
N TYR A 27 4.58 -7.33 13.02
CA TYR A 27 3.53 -8.27 13.43
C TYR A 27 3.88 -9.73 13.18
N GLY A 28 4.97 -10.01 12.45
CA GLY A 28 5.39 -11.38 12.12
C GLY A 28 4.49 -12.08 11.10
N TYR A 29 3.66 -11.34 10.37
CA TYR A 29 2.79 -11.87 9.32
C TYR A 29 3.31 -11.45 7.96
N SER A 30 3.22 -12.33 6.96
CA SER A 30 3.42 -11.89 5.59
C SER A 30 2.26 -10.99 5.13
N THR A 31 2.48 -10.19 4.10
CA THR A 31 1.43 -9.37 3.47
C THR A 31 0.25 -10.23 3.02
N ILE A 32 0.52 -11.46 2.57
CA ILE A 32 -0.52 -12.43 2.18
C ILE A 32 -1.39 -12.81 3.39
N GLU A 33 -0.77 -13.08 4.53
CA GLU A 33 -1.49 -13.42 5.77
C GLU A 33 -2.27 -12.23 6.32
N PHE A 34 -1.71 -11.02 6.28
CA PHE A 34 -2.45 -9.80 6.58
C PHE A 34 -3.67 -9.64 5.67
N TYR A 35 -3.51 -9.83 4.36
CA TYR A 35 -4.62 -9.71 3.42
C TYR A 35 -5.73 -10.74 3.68
N ARG A 36 -5.36 -11.98 3.98
CA ARG A 36 -6.31 -13.03 4.37
C ARG A 36 -7.13 -12.61 5.59
N ARG A 37 -6.47 -12.12 6.64
CA ARG A 37 -7.14 -11.67 7.87
C ARG A 37 -8.01 -10.44 7.61
N PHE A 38 -7.58 -9.51 6.77
CA PHE A 38 -8.38 -8.34 6.39
C PHE A 38 -9.68 -8.75 5.69
N GLN A 39 -9.59 -9.65 4.71
CA GLN A 39 -10.77 -10.18 3.99
C GLN A 39 -11.76 -10.88 4.93
N ASN A 40 -11.25 -11.56 5.95
CA ASN A 40 -12.07 -12.27 6.94
C ASN A 40 -12.62 -11.36 8.04
N GLY A 41 -12.27 -10.07 8.06
CA GLY A 41 -12.62 -9.17 9.18
C GLY A 41 -11.88 -9.48 10.48
N GLU A 42 -10.76 -10.21 10.40
CA GLU A 42 -9.90 -10.59 11.53
C GLU A 42 -8.85 -9.51 11.83
N LEU A 43 -8.64 -8.53 10.94
CA LEU A 43 -7.92 -7.29 11.29
C LEU A 43 -8.89 -6.42 12.10
N GLY A 44 -8.58 -6.20 13.37
CA GLY A 44 -9.32 -5.26 14.21
C GLY A 44 -9.26 -3.82 13.68
N ASP A 45 -9.89 -2.92 14.41
CA ASP A 45 -10.05 -1.50 14.09
C ASP A 45 -8.90 -0.61 14.58
N ALA A 46 -7.76 -1.21 14.92
CA ALA A 46 -6.59 -0.43 15.32
C ALA A 46 -6.13 0.50 14.17
N ASP A 47 -5.82 1.75 14.49
CA ASP A 47 -5.42 2.78 13.52
C ASP A 47 -4.27 2.31 12.61
N ASP A 48 -3.34 1.53 13.15
CA ASP A 48 -2.20 1.00 12.39
C ASP A 48 -2.62 -0.08 11.38
N LEU A 49 -3.57 -0.94 11.71
CA LEU A 49 -4.17 -1.94 10.82
C LEU A 49 -5.01 -1.30 9.71
N MET A 50 -5.74 -0.21 10.02
CA MET A 50 -6.44 0.58 9.01
C MET A 50 -5.45 1.24 8.03
N MET A 51 -4.33 1.77 8.55
CA MET A 51 -3.27 2.34 7.73
C MET A 51 -2.63 1.29 6.81
N TRP A 52 -2.35 0.09 7.32
CA TRP A 52 -1.86 -1.03 6.51
C TRP A 52 -2.81 -1.34 5.34
N ALA A 53 -4.11 -1.41 5.60
CA ALA A 53 -5.11 -1.68 4.56
C ALA A 53 -5.11 -0.59 3.47
N GLY A 54 -4.98 0.67 3.87
CA GLY A 54 -4.84 1.80 2.93
C GLY A 54 -3.59 1.73 2.07
N LEU A 55 -2.43 1.45 2.68
CA LEU A 55 -1.16 1.27 1.97
C LEU A 55 -1.23 0.09 0.98
N TYR A 56 -1.80 -1.03 1.41
CA TYR A 56 -1.97 -2.20 0.57
C TYR A 56 -2.92 -1.95 -0.61
N HIS A 57 -4.00 -1.18 -0.40
CA HIS A 57 -4.90 -0.76 -1.48
C HIS A 57 -4.17 0.10 -2.52
N LEU A 58 -3.35 1.06 -2.09
CA LEU A 58 -2.51 1.86 -2.99
C LEU A 58 -1.49 0.99 -3.76
N TYR A 59 -0.92 -0.03 -3.12
CA TYR A 59 -0.01 -0.98 -3.77
C TYR A 59 -0.70 -1.67 -4.95
N LEU A 60 -1.87 -2.27 -4.68
CA LEU A 60 -2.62 -3.05 -5.66
C LEU A 60 -3.10 -2.21 -6.83
N THR A 61 -3.54 -0.98 -6.57
CA THR A 61 -4.08 -0.09 -7.60
C THR A 61 -2.98 0.58 -8.44
N SER A 62 -1.80 0.83 -7.86
CA SER A 62 -0.67 1.43 -8.58
C SER A 62 0.17 0.42 -9.37
N LEU A 63 0.23 -0.84 -8.94
CA LEU A 63 1.07 -1.87 -9.56
C LEU A 63 0.75 -2.12 -11.05
N PRO A 64 -0.51 -2.26 -11.50
CA PRO A 64 -0.82 -2.46 -12.92
C PRO A 64 -0.37 -1.29 -13.78
N ILE A 65 -0.58 -0.05 -13.31
CA ILE A 65 -0.17 1.16 -14.02
C ILE A 65 1.36 1.25 -14.08
N ARG A 66 2.06 0.95 -12.97
CA ARG A 66 3.53 0.92 -12.95
C ARG A 66 4.08 -0.16 -13.89
N GLN A 67 3.52 -1.36 -13.88
CA GLN A 67 3.89 -2.44 -14.80
C GLN A 67 3.64 -2.04 -16.26
N PHE A 68 2.53 -1.36 -16.55
CA PHE A 68 2.24 -0.82 -17.88
C PHE A 68 3.30 0.20 -18.30
N MET A 69 3.62 1.18 -17.45
CA MET A 69 4.64 2.20 -17.72
C MET A 69 6.05 1.60 -17.88
N GLN A 70 6.36 0.53 -17.16
CA GLN A 70 7.65 -0.17 -17.24
C GLN A 70 7.74 -1.14 -18.42
N ARG A 71 6.62 -1.55 -19.02
CA ARG A 71 6.58 -2.59 -20.05
C ARG A 71 7.13 -2.17 -21.41
N LYS A 72 7.41 -0.88 -21.65
CA LYS A 72 8.17 -0.28 -22.77
C LYS A 72 8.05 1.24 -22.66
N GLU A 73 9.13 2.02 -22.58
CA GLU A 73 9.70 2.72 -23.75
C GLU A 73 8.96 2.40 -25.06
N PHE A 74 7.73 2.90 -25.20
CA PHE A 74 6.91 2.66 -26.37
C PHE A 74 7.44 3.50 -27.55
N VAL A 75 8.24 2.82 -28.38
CA VAL A 75 8.47 3.03 -29.82
C VAL A 75 9.22 4.31 -30.20
N ALA A 76 10.55 4.28 -30.05
CA ALA A 76 11.42 4.89 -31.05
C ALA A 76 11.75 3.82 -32.09
N ALA A 77 11.03 3.83 -33.20
CA ALA A 77 11.36 3.12 -34.43
C ALA A 77 11.41 4.12 -35.57
#